data_AF-A0A800CDS9-F1
#
_entry.id   AF-A0A800CDS9-F1
#
_cell.length_a   1.000
_cell.length_b   1.000
_cell.length_c   1.000
_cell.angle_alpha   90.00
_cell.angle_beta   90.00
_cell.angle_gamma   90.00
#
_symmetry.space_group_name_H-M   'P 1'
#
loop_
_entity.id
_entity.type
_entity.pdbx_description
1 polymer ?
#
loop_
_entity_poly.entity_id
_entity_poly.type
_entity_poly.pdbx_seq_one_letter_code
_entity_poly.pdbx_strand_id
1 'polypeptide(L)'
;TCKEIREQVFDLQAECRKLFWNQSLGAYIDCVTDGKQSTTISEQTNALALLFLHGTGPYPTINFPHHSKRHPERIDQILRNVFSHAWKPDDNLSNSSTPVPSSPFYMIRLLQALSLHDEHHLALDILKARYRIFLQADSTTTWEKWTLYRLDDEGNQHIDSASHGWSASPVLFFFNELLGISPLRPGYEDHSFNPHLAGLEYLSGNYRFPGKNASLAIEVSPGRVNLTQL
;
A
#
# COMPACT_ATOMS: atom_id res chain seq x y z
N THR A 1 -21.79 11.38 -19.23
CA THR A 1 -22.53 10.22 -18.65
C THR A 1 -21.56 9.30 -17.89
N CYS A 2 -22.04 8.33 -17.08
CA CYS A 2 -21.15 7.34 -16.45
C CYS A 2 -20.33 6.52 -17.46
N LYS A 3 -20.82 6.35 -18.68
CA LYS A 3 -20.13 5.65 -19.77
C LYS A 3 -18.91 6.45 -20.24
N GLU A 4 -19.09 7.73 -20.56
CA GLU A 4 -17.99 8.62 -21.00
C GLU A 4 -16.86 8.69 -19.98
N ILE A 5 -17.18 8.77 -18.67
CA ILE A 5 -16.16 8.81 -17.62
C ILE A 5 -15.34 7.51 -17.62
N ARG A 6 -15.98 6.35 -17.81
CA ARG A 6 -15.26 5.06 -17.88
C ARG A 6 -14.34 4.99 -19.10
N GLU A 7 -14.79 5.49 -20.23
CA GLU A 7 -13.98 5.56 -21.47
C GLU A 7 -12.77 6.47 -21.25
N GLN A 8 -12.95 7.67 -20.69
CA GLN A 8 -11.85 8.58 -20.36
C GLN A 8 -10.83 7.98 -19.39
N VAL A 9 -11.29 7.26 -18.36
CA VAL A 9 -10.38 6.60 -17.42
C VAL A 9 -9.62 5.45 -18.08
N PHE A 10 -10.26 4.70 -18.98
CA PHE A 10 -9.59 3.64 -19.73
C PHE A 10 -8.48 4.21 -20.63
N ASP A 11 -8.76 5.28 -21.36
CA ASP A 11 -7.80 5.96 -22.22
C ASP A 11 -6.64 6.53 -21.39
N LEU A 12 -6.96 7.16 -20.24
CA LEU A 12 -5.95 7.66 -19.32
C LEU A 12 -5.05 6.55 -18.79
N GLN A 13 -5.60 5.39 -18.39
CA GLN A 13 -4.79 4.26 -17.95
C GLN A 13 -3.88 3.74 -19.06
N ALA A 14 -4.39 3.65 -20.30
CA ALA A 14 -3.61 3.20 -21.45
C ALA A 14 -2.42 4.14 -21.72
N GLU A 15 -2.66 5.45 -21.73
CA GLU A 15 -1.60 6.45 -21.91
C GLU A 15 -0.62 6.46 -20.74
N CYS A 16 -1.08 6.35 -19.49
CA CYS A 16 -0.18 6.23 -18.33
C CYS A 16 0.75 5.00 -18.45
N ARG A 17 0.23 3.84 -18.89
CA ARG A 17 1.05 2.63 -19.12
C ARG A 17 2.12 2.83 -20.19
N LYS A 18 1.91 3.74 -21.12
CA LYS A 18 2.86 4.05 -22.21
C LYS A 18 3.85 5.13 -21.81
N LEU A 19 3.35 6.25 -21.28
CA LEU A 19 4.13 7.45 -21.06
C LEU A 19 5.10 7.33 -19.88
N PHE A 20 4.68 6.68 -18.80
CA PHE A 20 5.46 6.61 -17.55
C PHE A 20 6.21 5.29 -17.38
N TRP A 21 5.97 4.29 -18.22
CA TRP A 21 6.73 3.05 -18.14
C TRP A 21 8.14 3.25 -18.70
N ASN A 22 9.16 2.91 -17.91
CA ASN A 22 10.54 2.88 -18.36
C ASN A 22 11.04 1.43 -18.39
N GLN A 23 11.31 0.92 -19.60
CA GLN A 23 11.71 -0.48 -19.78
C GLN A 23 13.08 -0.81 -19.16
N SER A 24 14.01 0.15 -19.16
CA SER A 24 15.36 -0.05 -18.61
C SER A 24 15.35 -0.12 -17.09
N LEU A 25 14.51 0.72 -16.45
CA LEU A 25 14.33 0.73 -15.00
C LEU A 25 13.38 -0.39 -14.54
N GLY A 26 12.54 -0.92 -15.44
CA GLY A 26 11.52 -1.92 -15.10
C GLY A 26 10.49 -1.39 -14.11
N ALA A 27 10.16 -0.11 -14.20
CA ALA A 27 9.29 0.58 -13.26
C ALA A 27 8.63 1.81 -13.92
N TYR A 28 7.63 2.34 -13.23
CA TYR A 28 7.04 3.63 -13.55
C TYR A 28 7.87 4.77 -12.96
N ILE A 29 8.22 5.74 -13.82
CA ILE A 29 8.93 6.98 -13.47
C ILE A 29 7.95 8.03 -12.95
N ASP A 30 8.43 8.94 -12.10
CA ASP A 30 7.56 9.88 -11.37
C ASP A 30 6.95 10.97 -12.24
N CYS A 31 7.69 11.45 -13.25
CA CYS A 31 7.18 12.49 -14.14
C CYS A 31 7.86 12.51 -15.52
N VAL A 32 7.15 13.10 -16.49
CA VAL A 32 7.68 13.47 -17.80
C VAL A 32 7.63 14.98 -17.93
N THR A 33 8.77 15.59 -18.22
CA THR A 33 8.88 17.05 -18.43
C THR A 33 9.51 17.28 -19.80
N ASP A 34 8.89 18.14 -20.62
CA ASP A 34 9.34 18.42 -21.99
C ASP A 34 9.58 17.16 -22.84
N GLY A 35 8.71 16.16 -22.68
CA GLY A 35 8.79 14.88 -23.39
C GLY A 35 9.89 13.94 -22.92
N LYS A 36 10.64 14.30 -21.87
CA LYS A 36 11.71 13.47 -21.28
C LYS A 36 11.23 12.82 -19.99
N GLN A 37 11.38 11.50 -19.90
CA GLN A 37 11.13 10.77 -18.66
C GLN A 37 12.18 11.17 -17.62
N SER A 38 11.73 11.41 -16.38
CA SER A 38 12.61 11.47 -15.21
C SER A 38 13.34 10.14 -15.01
N THR A 39 14.50 10.20 -14.36
CA THR A 39 15.27 9.03 -13.94
C THR A 39 14.83 8.50 -12.57
N THR A 40 13.92 9.20 -11.90
CA THR A 40 13.45 8.87 -10.55
C THR A 40 12.26 7.93 -10.62
N ILE A 41 12.33 6.89 -9.80
CA ILE A 41 11.22 5.98 -9.51
C ILE A 41 10.91 6.06 -8.03
N SER A 42 9.63 6.00 -7.68
CA SER A 42 9.17 6.03 -6.30
C SER A 42 8.26 4.86 -5.99
N GLU A 43 8.23 4.47 -4.72
CA GLU A 43 7.26 3.49 -4.22
C GLU A 43 5.82 3.98 -4.39
N GLN A 44 5.59 5.30 -4.29
CA GLN A 44 4.29 5.93 -4.43
C GLN A 44 3.73 5.71 -5.84
N THR A 45 4.49 6.11 -6.86
CA THR A 45 4.10 5.95 -8.27
C THR A 45 3.83 4.49 -8.61
N ASN A 46 4.71 3.60 -8.16
CA ASN A 46 4.63 2.19 -8.51
C ASN A 46 3.55 1.44 -7.70
N ALA A 47 3.27 1.83 -6.45
CA ALA A 47 2.13 1.30 -5.71
C ALA A 47 0.80 1.68 -6.39
N LEU A 48 0.66 2.92 -6.89
CA LEU A 48 -0.52 3.30 -7.69
C LEU A 48 -0.60 2.52 -8.99
N ALA A 49 0.52 2.28 -9.67
CA ALA A 49 0.53 1.48 -10.88
C ALA A 49 0.08 0.04 -10.60
N LEU A 50 0.56 -0.57 -9.51
CA LEU A 50 0.11 -1.89 -9.07
C LEU A 50 -1.39 -1.92 -8.74
N LEU A 51 -1.91 -0.89 -8.05
CA LEU A 51 -3.33 -0.80 -7.70
C LEU A 51 -4.24 -0.56 -8.93
N PHE A 52 -3.88 0.40 -9.77
CA PHE A 52 -4.80 0.98 -10.74
C PHE A 52 -4.46 0.69 -12.21
N LEU A 53 -3.21 0.37 -12.54
CA LEU A 53 -2.82 0.00 -13.91
C LEU A 53 -2.72 -1.51 -14.11
N HIS A 54 -2.41 -2.26 -13.05
CA HIS A 54 -2.15 -3.70 -13.09
C HIS A 54 -3.03 -4.54 -12.13
N GLY A 55 -3.80 -3.88 -11.26
CA GLY A 55 -4.67 -4.53 -10.29
C GLY A 55 -5.88 -5.21 -10.92
N THR A 56 -6.33 -6.31 -10.32
CA THR A 56 -7.51 -7.09 -10.72
C THR A 56 -8.50 -7.33 -9.57
N GLY A 57 -8.34 -6.62 -8.46
CA GLY A 57 -9.02 -6.96 -7.19
C GLY A 57 -10.28 -6.15 -6.90
N PRO A 58 -11.11 -6.64 -5.96
CA PRO A 58 -12.44 -6.12 -5.63
C PRO A 58 -12.39 -4.86 -4.74
N TYR A 59 -11.39 -3.99 -4.89
CA TYR A 59 -11.38 -2.77 -4.08
C TYR A 59 -12.64 -1.95 -4.38
N PRO A 60 -13.40 -1.51 -3.36
CA PRO A 60 -14.82 -1.19 -3.50
C PRO A 60 -15.12 0.06 -4.32
N THR A 61 -14.11 0.76 -4.81
CA THR A 61 -14.29 2.02 -5.53
C THR A 61 -14.09 1.90 -7.03
N ILE A 62 -13.44 0.85 -7.55
CA ILE A 62 -13.35 0.70 -9.00
C ILE A 62 -13.30 -0.76 -9.46
N ASN A 63 -14.48 -1.37 -9.57
CA ASN A 63 -14.71 -2.46 -10.52
C ASN A 63 -14.54 -1.89 -11.93
N PHE A 64 -13.30 -1.78 -12.40
CA PHE A 64 -13.07 -1.65 -13.82
C PHE A 64 -13.48 -2.97 -14.46
N PRO A 65 -14.42 -2.97 -15.42
CA PRO A 65 -14.70 -4.18 -16.19
C PRO A 65 -13.38 -4.72 -16.73
N HIS A 66 -13.22 -6.05 -16.69
CA HIS A 66 -12.06 -6.92 -16.96
C HIS A 66 -11.27 -6.66 -18.29
N HIS A 67 -10.99 -5.41 -18.63
CA HIS A 67 -10.44 -4.96 -19.90
C HIS A 67 -9.07 -4.28 -19.76
N SER A 68 -8.58 -4.07 -18.54
CA SER A 68 -7.18 -3.67 -18.34
C SER A 68 -6.28 -4.84 -18.75
N LYS A 69 -5.57 -4.68 -19.87
CA LYS A 69 -4.53 -5.63 -20.28
C LYS A 69 -3.52 -5.76 -19.14
N ARG A 70 -3.48 -6.95 -18.52
CA ARG A 70 -2.52 -7.23 -17.46
C ARG A 70 -1.14 -7.40 -18.09
N HIS A 71 -0.13 -6.97 -17.34
CA HIS A 71 1.27 -7.06 -17.73
C HIS A 71 2.03 -7.76 -16.59
N PRO A 72 1.88 -9.09 -16.43
CA PRO A 72 2.55 -9.85 -15.38
C PRO A 72 4.06 -9.55 -15.30
N GLU A 73 4.70 -9.40 -16.46
CA GLU A 73 6.11 -9.04 -16.57
C GLU A 73 6.44 -7.71 -15.88
N ARG A 74 5.54 -6.72 -15.97
CA ARG A 74 5.73 -5.41 -15.35
C ARG A 74 5.48 -5.46 -13.84
N ILE A 75 4.48 -6.24 -13.41
CA ILE A 75 4.21 -6.47 -11.98
C ILE A 75 5.48 -7.04 -11.34
N ASP A 76 6.01 -8.11 -11.92
CA ASP A 76 7.24 -8.77 -11.46
C ASP A 76 8.44 -7.82 -11.41
N GLN A 77 8.61 -6.98 -12.44
CA GLN A 77 9.69 -6.00 -12.49
C GLN A 77 9.53 -4.91 -11.40
N ILE A 78 8.31 -4.41 -11.19
CA ILE A 78 8.02 -3.44 -10.12
C ILE A 78 8.33 -4.06 -8.75
N LEU A 79 7.84 -5.26 -8.47
CA LEU A 79 8.08 -5.93 -7.19
C LEU A 79 9.58 -6.10 -6.92
N ARG A 80 10.36 -6.51 -7.93
CA ARG A 80 11.82 -6.68 -7.80
C ARG A 80 12.58 -5.36 -7.67
N ASN A 81 12.31 -4.42 -8.56
CA ASN A 81 13.12 -3.22 -8.73
C ASN A 81 12.72 -2.09 -7.77
N VAL A 82 11.48 -2.10 -7.27
CA VAL A 82 10.95 -1.05 -6.38
C VAL A 82 10.83 -1.53 -4.94
N PHE A 83 10.24 -2.71 -4.70
CA PHE A 83 9.80 -3.09 -3.35
C PHE A 83 10.69 -4.13 -2.66
N SER A 84 11.37 -5.01 -3.41
CA SER A 84 12.22 -6.06 -2.81
C SER A 84 13.43 -5.51 -2.06
N HIS A 85 13.83 -4.27 -2.37
CA HIS A 85 14.90 -3.54 -1.70
C HIS A 85 14.36 -2.25 -1.06
N ALA A 86 13.10 -2.28 -0.61
CA ALA A 86 12.45 -1.13 -0.01
C ALA A 86 13.28 -0.55 1.14
N TRP A 87 13.37 0.78 1.16
CA TRP A 87 14.15 1.52 2.14
C TRP A 87 13.79 1.12 3.58
N LYS A 88 14.83 0.98 4.38
CA LYS A 88 14.80 0.79 5.83
C LYS A 88 15.45 1.99 6.52
N PRO A 89 15.06 2.31 7.76
CA PRO A 89 15.59 3.47 8.49
C PRO A 89 17.12 3.54 8.62
N ASP A 90 17.83 2.41 8.56
CA ASP A 90 19.30 2.37 8.62
C ASP A 90 19.96 2.59 7.24
N ASP A 91 19.18 2.66 6.16
CA ASP A 91 19.70 2.76 4.80
C ASP A 91 20.10 4.20 4.48
N ASN A 92 21.26 4.34 3.83
CA ASN A 92 21.76 5.63 3.36
C ASN A 92 20.99 6.09 2.10
N LEU A 93 20.13 7.08 2.27
CA LEU A 93 19.32 7.68 1.19
C LEU A 93 20.12 8.44 0.12
N SER A 94 21.43 8.67 0.31
CA SER A 94 22.26 9.35 -0.70
C SER A 94 22.57 8.52 -1.95
N ASN A 95 22.16 7.24 -1.97
CA ASN A 95 22.32 6.39 -3.14
C ASN A 95 21.21 6.67 -4.16
N SER A 96 21.56 7.32 -5.29
CA SER A 96 20.62 7.74 -6.33
C SER A 96 19.91 6.60 -7.08
N SER A 97 20.25 5.35 -6.79
CA SER A 97 19.67 4.15 -7.39
C SER A 97 18.52 3.54 -6.57
N THR A 98 18.31 3.98 -5.33
CA THR A 98 17.21 3.48 -4.50
C THR A 98 15.90 4.19 -4.86
N PRO A 99 14.79 3.46 -5.02
CA PRO A 99 13.47 4.08 -5.18
C PRO A 99 13.17 5.05 -4.04
N VAL A 100 12.54 6.18 -4.37
CA VAL A 100 12.11 7.13 -3.34
C VAL A 100 11.09 6.45 -2.42
N PRO A 101 11.34 6.42 -1.09
CA PRO A 101 10.48 5.69 -0.19
C PRO A 101 9.17 6.41 0.11
N SER A 102 8.15 5.62 0.40
CA SER A 102 6.85 6.08 0.89
C SER A 102 6.97 6.68 2.29
N SER A 103 6.26 7.79 2.53
CA SER A 103 6.09 8.35 3.88
C SER A 103 5.12 7.50 4.72
N PRO A 104 5.05 7.72 6.05
CA PRO A 104 4.08 7.03 6.91
C PRO A 104 2.63 7.15 6.43
N PHE A 105 2.24 8.32 5.92
CA PHE A 105 0.94 8.59 5.28
C PHE A 105 0.64 7.60 4.15
N TYR A 106 1.64 7.32 3.32
CA TYR A 106 1.45 6.58 2.09
C TYR A 106 1.50 5.05 2.27
N MET A 107 1.96 4.59 3.44
CA MET A 107 2.07 3.16 3.76
C MET A 107 0.78 2.40 3.52
N ILE A 108 -0.38 2.98 3.78
CA ILE A 108 -1.67 2.34 3.48
C ILE A 108 -1.76 1.90 2.01
N ARG A 109 -1.40 2.76 1.05
CA ARG A 109 -1.49 2.42 -0.38
C ARG A 109 -0.42 1.43 -0.81
N LEU A 110 0.79 1.56 -0.26
CA LEU A 110 1.86 0.61 -0.51
C LEU A 110 1.47 -0.81 -0.06
N LEU A 111 0.98 -0.95 1.17
CA LEU A 111 0.62 -2.26 1.74
C LEU A 111 -0.56 -2.88 1.00
N GLN A 112 -1.56 -2.07 0.61
CA GLN A 112 -2.67 -2.49 -0.24
C GLN A 112 -2.18 -2.97 -1.61
N ALA A 113 -1.25 -2.24 -2.22
CA ALA A 113 -0.69 -2.59 -3.52
C ALA A 113 0.00 -3.95 -3.50
N LEU A 114 0.83 -4.21 -2.48
CA LEU A 114 1.52 -5.49 -2.34
C LEU A 114 0.55 -6.64 -2.06
N SER A 115 -0.39 -6.44 -1.14
CA SER A 115 -1.40 -7.44 -0.77
C SER A 115 -2.28 -7.84 -1.95
N LEU A 116 -2.65 -6.87 -2.81
CA LEU A 116 -3.40 -7.10 -4.04
C LEU A 116 -2.69 -8.05 -5.04
N HIS A 117 -1.36 -8.13 -4.99
CA HIS A 117 -0.56 -9.02 -5.83
C HIS A 117 0.04 -10.18 -5.01
N ASP A 118 -0.63 -10.58 -3.92
CA ASP A 118 -0.28 -11.71 -3.06
C ASP A 118 1.05 -11.56 -2.28
N GLU A 119 1.64 -10.37 -2.27
CA GLU A 119 2.92 -10.07 -1.61
C GLU A 119 2.76 -9.66 -0.14
N HIS A 120 1.87 -10.34 0.59
CA HIS A 120 1.55 -10.01 1.99
C HIS A 120 2.76 -10.16 2.93
N HIS A 121 3.64 -11.13 2.65
CA HIS A 121 4.84 -11.35 3.45
C HIS A 121 5.82 -10.17 3.32
N LEU A 122 6.08 -9.74 2.08
CA LEU A 122 6.87 -8.54 1.80
C LEU A 122 6.23 -7.28 2.42
N ALA A 123 4.90 -7.14 2.32
CA ALA A 123 4.18 -6.03 2.93
C ALA A 123 4.38 -5.98 4.46
N LEU A 124 4.25 -7.13 5.14
CA LEU A 124 4.45 -7.24 6.58
C LEU A 124 5.90 -6.94 6.97
N ASP A 125 6.88 -7.40 6.19
CA ASP A 125 8.30 -7.13 6.44
C ASP A 125 8.64 -5.64 6.30
N ILE A 126 8.15 -4.98 5.25
CA ILE A 126 8.32 -3.52 5.08
C ILE A 126 7.67 -2.77 6.25
N LEU A 127 6.45 -3.16 6.64
CA LEU A 127 5.76 -2.56 7.77
C LEU A 127 6.60 -2.67 9.06
N LYS A 128 7.06 -3.87 9.40
CA LYS A 128 7.90 -4.11 10.59
C LYS A 128 9.19 -3.31 10.53
N ALA A 129 9.88 -3.31 9.39
CA ALA A 129 11.15 -2.62 9.23
C ALA A 129 11.05 -1.10 9.39
N ARG A 130 9.97 -0.49 8.90
CA ARG A 130 9.80 0.97 8.97
C ARG A 130 9.23 1.44 10.30
N TYR A 131 8.24 0.73 10.83
CA TYR A 131 7.59 1.12 12.08
C TYR A 131 8.44 0.84 13.32
N ARG A 132 9.52 0.05 13.20
CA ARG A 132 10.46 -0.19 14.31
C ARG A 132 11.04 1.10 14.89
N ILE A 133 11.14 2.20 14.11
CA ILE A 133 11.68 3.47 14.61
C ILE A 133 10.81 4.08 15.70
N PHE A 134 9.49 3.90 15.60
CA PHE A 134 8.57 4.39 16.61
C PHE A 134 8.78 3.60 17.91
N LEU A 135 8.97 2.28 17.79
CA LEU A 135 9.21 1.40 18.93
C LEU A 135 10.59 1.65 19.57
N GLN A 136 11.63 1.85 18.77
CA GLN A 136 12.98 2.16 19.25
C GLN A 136 13.07 3.52 19.95
N ALA A 137 12.17 4.45 19.61
CA ALA A 137 12.03 5.73 20.27
C ALA A 137 11.06 5.70 21.46
N ASP A 138 10.63 4.51 21.90
CA ASP A 138 9.62 4.31 22.95
C ASP A 138 8.32 5.08 22.71
N SER A 139 7.98 5.33 21.44
CA SER A 139 6.79 6.09 21.08
C SER A 139 5.53 5.23 21.24
N THR A 140 4.54 5.80 21.92
CA THR A 140 3.21 5.19 22.10
C THR A 140 2.23 5.58 20.99
N THR A 141 2.68 6.38 20.02
CA THR A 141 1.89 6.90 18.89
C THR A 141 2.68 6.78 17.58
N THR A 142 2.02 6.98 16.44
CA THR A 142 2.67 6.99 15.12
C THR A 142 2.96 8.42 14.67
N TRP A 143 4.13 8.69 14.08
CA TRP A 143 4.58 10.04 13.73
C TRP A 143 4.16 10.44 12.31
N GLU A 144 4.11 11.74 12.01
CA GLU A 144 3.73 12.24 10.69
C GLU A 144 4.74 11.87 9.60
N LYS A 145 6.04 11.89 9.93
CA LYS A 145 7.16 11.51 9.08
C LYS A 145 8.02 10.45 9.77
N TRP A 146 8.93 9.83 9.02
CA TRP A 146 9.89 8.86 9.59
C TRP A 146 10.88 9.52 10.56
N THR A 147 11.09 10.83 10.46
CA THR A 147 11.91 11.61 11.38
C THR A 147 11.06 12.62 12.13
N LEU A 148 11.21 12.71 13.45
CA LEU A 148 10.46 13.67 14.26
C LEU A 148 11.04 15.09 14.19
N TYR A 149 12.35 15.19 14.10
CA TYR A 149 13.09 16.45 14.04
C TYR A 149 13.61 16.69 12.63
N ARG A 150 13.48 17.92 12.14
CA ARG A 150 14.06 18.36 10.87
C ARG A 150 14.70 19.73 11.03
N LEU A 151 15.71 20.00 10.22
CA LEU A 151 16.30 21.33 10.11
C LEU A 151 15.70 22.01 8.86
N ASP A 152 15.46 23.32 8.93
CA ASP A 152 15.24 24.14 7.74
C ASP A 152 16.57 24.56 7.08
N ASP A 153 16.48 25.33 5.99
CA ASP A 153 17.66 25.77 5.22
C ASP A 153 18.55 26.72 6.04
N GLU A 154 17.98 27.41 7.02
CA GLU A 154 18.70 28.26 7.98
C GLU A 154 19.26 27.49 9.18
N GLY A 155 19.01 26.18 9.27
CA GLY A 155 19.48 25.30 10.35
C GLY A 155 18.64 25.35 11.62
N ASN A 156 17.46 25.98 11.61
CA ASN A 156 16.55 25.95 12.75
C ASN A 156 15.86 24.58 12.85
N GLN A 157 15.73 24.08 14.08
CA GLN A 157 15.08 22.81 14.34
C GLN A 157 13.56 22.97 14.43
N HIS A 158 12.86 22.21 13.60
CA HIS A 158 11.41 22.04 13.61
C HIS A 158 11.06 20.64 14.10
N ILE A 159 9.90 20.54 14.75
CA ILE A 159 9.34 19.28 15.25
C ILE A 159 8.07 19.02 14.44
N ASP A 160 8.03 17.89 13.74
CA ASP A 160 6.82 17.42 13.06
C ASP A 160 5.90 16.68 14.08
N SER A 161 4.67 16.33 13.71
CA SER A 161 3.77 15.70 14.68
C SER A 161 4.24 14.31 15.14
N ALA A 162 4.42 14.13 16.45
CA ALA A 162 4.71 12.83 17.07
C ALA A 162 3.45 11.94 17.25
N SER A 163 2.26 12.45 16.91
CA SER A 163 1.00 11.70 17.02
C SER A 163 0.09 12.08 15.86
N HIS A 164 0.27 11.37 14.75
CA HIS A 164 -0.42 11.65 13.51
C HIS A 164 -1.20 10.42 13.01
N GLY A 165 -2.52 10.55 12.95
CA GLY A 165 -3.43 9.45 12.63
C GLY A 165 -3.26 8.87 11.22
N TRP A 166 -2.71 9.64 10.28
CA TRP A 166 -2.47 9.14 8.92
C TRP A 166 -1.40 8.03 8.85
N SER A 167 -0.67 7.82 9.94
CA SER A 167 0.40 6.84 10.07
C SER A 167 -0.09 5.59 10.78
N ALA A 168 -1.39 5.50 11.11
CA ALA A 168 -1.99 4.31 11.70
C ALA A 168 -2.29 3.23 10.65
N SER A 169 -1.52 3.18 9.55
CA SER A 169 -1.64 2.16 8.49
C SER A 169 -1.61 0.71 9.00
N PRO A 170 -0.86 0.34 10.08
CA PRO A 170 -0.90 -1.01 10.62
C PRO A 170 -2.31 -1.49 10.95
N VAL A 171 -3.15 -0.63 11.54
CA VAL A 171 -4.52 -1.00 11.93
C VAL A 171 -5.30 -1.47 10.70
N LEU A 172 -5.28 -0.69 9.62
CA LEU A 172 -5.99 -1.05 8.39
C LEU A 172 -5.35 -2.24 7.68
N PHE A 173 -4.03 -2.38 7.72
CA PHE A 173 -3.35 -3.53 7.13
C PHE A 173 -3.75 -4.86 7.80
N PHE A 174 -3.74 -4.93 9.14
CA PHE A 174 -4.11 -6.14 9.85
C PHE A 174 -5.58 -6.54 9.60
N PHE A 175 -6.51 -5.58 9.56
CA PHE A 175 -7.93 -5.89 9.36
C PHE A 175 -8.30 -6.14 7.90
N ASN A 176 -7.83 -5.31 6.98
CA ASN A 176 -8.28 -5.38 5.59
C ASN A 176 -7.46 -6.38 4.78
N GLU A 177 -6.14 -6.44 5.02
CA GLU A 177 -5.23 -7.20 4.17
C GLU A 177 -4.84 -8.55 4.80
N LEU A 178 -4.62 -8.63 6.13
CA LEU A 178 -4.27 -9.90 6.78
C LEU A 178 -5.48 -10.69 7.28
N LEU A 179 -6.44 -10.07 7.97
CA LEU A 179 -7.72 -10.72 8.27
C LEU A 179 -8.60 -10.80 7.01
N GLY A 180 -8.30 -9.99 5.98
CA GLY A 180 -8.96 -10.09 4.67
C GLY A 180 -10.40 -9.59 4.66
N ILE A 181 -10.77 -8.68 5.57
CA ILE A 181 -12.14 -8.16 5.69
C ILE A 181 -12.29 -6.97 4.76
N SER A 182 -13.21 -7.04 3.80
CA SER A 182 -13.49 -5.93 2.90
C SER A 182 -14.95 -5.89 2.48
N PRO A 183 -15.55 -4.70 2.27
CA PRO A 183 -16.94 -4.60 1.83
C PRO A 183 -17.02 -4.91 0.33
N LEU A 184 -17.91 -5.84 -0.04
CA LEU A 184 -18.26 -6.11 -1.45
C LEU A 184 -19.43 -5.24 -1.91
N ARG A 185 -20.22 -4.73 -0.96
CA ARG A 185 -21.33 -3.79 -1.19
C ARG A 185 -21.32 -2.67 -0.14
N PRO A 186 -21.86 -1.47 -0.48
CA PRO A 186 -21.98 -0.37 0.46
C PRO A 186 -22.59 -0.79 1.81
N GLY A 187 -22.08 -0.22 2.90
CA GLY A 187 -22.57 -0.53 4.25
C GLY A 187 -22.27 -1.96 4.74
N TYR A 188 -21.33 -2.67 4.10
CA TYR A 188 -21.05 -4.08 4.41
C TYR A 188 -22.30 -4.98 4.28
N GLU A 189 -23.25 -4.63 3.42
CA GLU A 189 -24.37 -5.52 3.06
C GLU A 189 -23.87 -6.91 2.65
N ASP A 190 -22.77 -6.90 1.89
CA ASP A 190 -21.97 -8.06 1.54
C ASP A 190 -20.49 -7.74 1.78
N HIS A 191 -19.70 -8.75 2.14
CA HIS A 191 -18.30 -8.62 2.52
C HIS A 191 -17.51 -9.88 2.21
N SER A 192 -16.23 -9.70 1.89
CA SER A 192 -15.28 -10.79 1.74
C SER A 192 -14.56 -11.07 3.05
N PHE A 193 -14.15 -12.33 3.20
CA PHE A 193 -13.24 -12.77 4.23
C PHE A 193 -12.16 -13.65 3.58
N ASN A 194 -10.95 -13.11 3.40
CA ASN A 194 -9.83 -13.80 2.76
C ASN A 194 -8.55 -13.64 3.57
N PRO A 195 -8.39 -14.40 4.68
CA PRO A 195 -7.28 -14.19 5.59
C PRO A 195 -5.96 -14.67 5.01
N HIS A 196 -4.89 -13.93 5.30
CA HIS A 196 -3.52 -14.25 4.92
C HIS A 196 -2.59 -14.12 6.13
N LEU A 197 -1.95 -15.23 6.52
CA LEU A 197 -1.07 -15.23 7.69
C LEU A 197 0.26 -14.50 7.47
N ALA A 198 0.72 -14.37 6.23
CA ALA A 198 1.95 -13.65 5.89
C ALA A 198 3.18 -14.11 6.70
N GLY A 199 3.26 -15.41 7.00
CA GLY A 199 4.32 -16.01 7.82
C GLY A 199 4.06 -16.01 9.33
N LEU A 200 2.96 -15.41 9.81
CA LEU A 200 2.52 -15.49 11.20
C LEU A 200 1.96 -16.88 11.52
N GLU A 201 2.21 -17.37 12.74
CA GLU A 201 1.63 -18.63 13.22
C GLU A 201 0.16 -18.47 13.63
N TYR A 202 -0.23 -17.23 13.96
CA TYR A 202 -1.56 -16.91 14.47
C TYR A 202 -1.90 -15.45 14.21
N LEU A 203 -3.18 -15.19 13.88
CA LEU A 203 -3.74 -13.85 13.75
C LEU A 203 -5.16 -13.85 14.32
N SER A 204 -5.50 -12.84 15.11
CA SER A 204 -6.86 -12.69 15.62
C SER A 204 -7.29 -11.23 15.71
N GLY A 205 -8.59 -11.00 15.61
CA GLY A 205 -9.17 -9.68 15.81
C GLY A 205 -10.68 -9.72 16.00
N ASN A 206 -11.21 -8.67 16.61
CA ASN A 206 -12.64 -8.43 16.72
C ASN A 206 -13.02 -7.31 15.76
N TYR A 207 -13.95 -7.59 14.85
CA TYR A 207 -14.41 -6.63 13.86
C TYR A 207 -15.87 -6.25 14.11
N ARG A 208 -16.17 -4.95 14.10
CA ARG A 208 -17.53 -4.44 14.21
C ARG A 208 -17.95 -3.86 12.86
N PHE A 209 -19.02 -4.40 12.29
CA PHE A 209 -19.52 -3.95 11.00
C PHE A 209 -20.24 -2.59 11.13
N PRO A 210 -19.88 -1.59 10.33
CA PRO A 210 -20.57 -0.30 10.33
C PRO A 210 -22.09 -0.44 10.12
N GLY A 211 -22.87 0.25 10.95
CA GLY A 211 -24.33 0.23 10.84
C GLY A 211 -25.02 -1.07 11.28
N LYS A 212 -24.27 -2.06 11.78
CA LYS A 212 -24.81 -3.33 12.28
C LYS A 212 -24.54 -3.49 13.77
N ASN A 213 -25.50 -4.06 14.50
CA ASN A 213 -25.31 -4.51 15.89
C ASN A 213 -24.74 -5.94 15.92
N ALA A 214 -23.71 -6.20 15.12
CA ALA A 214 -23.04 -7.48 15.04
C ALA A 214 -21.53 -7.25 15.06
N SER A 215 -20.85 -8.01 15.92
CA SER A 215 -19.40 -8.08 15.99
C SER A 215 -18.95 -9.52 15.72
N LEU A 216 -17.78 -9.66 15.11
CA LEU A 216 -17.20 -10.95 14.75
C LEU A 216 -15.82 -11.07 15.38
N ALA A 217 -15.63 -12.08 16.22
CA ALA A 217 -14.30 -12.52 16.62
C ALA A 217 -13.76 -13.49 15.57
N ILE A 218 -12.52 -13.23 15.15
CA ILE A 218 -11.84 -13.96 14.09
C ILE A 218 -10.52 -14.48 14.64
N GLU A 219 -10.25 -15.76 14.41
CA GLU A 219 -8.98 -16.40 14.72
C GLU A 219 -8.51 -17.20 13.51
N VAL A 220 -7.26 -17.00 13.12
CA VAL A 220 -6.64 -17.62 11.95
C VAL A 220 -5.34 -18.30 12.38
N SER A 221 -5.17 -19.55 11.97
CA SER A 221 -3.96 -20.35 12.13
C SER A 221 -3.78 -21.22 10.87
N PRO A 222 -2.60 -21.84 10.66
CA PRO A 222 -2.36 -22.64 9.46
C PRO A 222 -3.45 -23.71 9.24
N GLY A 223 -4.16 -23.60 8.11
CA GLY A 223 -5.24 -24.53 7.74
C GLY A 223 -6.55 -24.39 8.53
N ARG A 224 -6.69 -23.36 9.39
CA ARG A 224 -7.88 -23.20 10.24
C ARG A 224 -8.29 -21.74 10.40
N VAL A 225 -9.58 -21.49 10.23
CA VAL A 225 -10.25 -20.22 10.53
C VAL A 225 -11.39 -20.51 11.50
N ASN A 226 -11.45 -19.81 12.63
CA ASN A 226 -12.61 -19.80 13.51
C ASN A 226 -13.29 -18.42 13.44
N LEU A 227 -14.61 -18.43 13.32
CA LEU A 227 -15.45 -17.24 13.31
C LEU A 227 -16.50 -17.38 14.41
N THR A 228 -16.54 -16.43 15.35
CA THR A 228 -17.48 -16.42 16.47
C THR A 228 -18.25 -15.10 16.49
N GLN A 229 -19.58 -15.19 16.42
CA GLN A 229 -20.43 -14.02 16.62
C GLN A 229 -20.41 -13.60 18.09
N LEU A 230 -20.18 -12.30 18.33
CA LEU A 230 -20.15 -11.69 19.67
C LEU A 230 -21.45 -10.95 19.99
#